data_AF-A0ABD0MJF8-F1
#
_entry.id   AF-A0ABD0MJF8-F1
#
_cell.length_a   1.000
_cell.length_b   1.000
_cell.length_c   1.000
_cell.angle_alpha   90.00
_cell.angle_beta   90.00
_cell.angle_gamma   90.00
#
_symmetry.space_group_name_H-M   'P 1'
#
loop_
_entity.id
_entity.type
_entity.pdbx_description
1 polymer ?
#
loop_
_entity_poly.entity_id
_entity_poly.type
_entity_poly.pdbx_seq_one_letter_code
_entity_poly.pdbx_strand_id
1 'polypeptide(L)' 'KSVEGAEGAKRQPRNLNDLERICKEEWDKIPPGKCANLVAIYKKRLTSVIANKGFATKY' A
#
# COMPACT_ATOMS: atom_id res chain seq x y z
N LYS A 1 -18.18 -22.10 5.93
CA LYS A 1 -17.31 -21.86 7.11
C LYS A 1 -16.53 -20.59 6.85
N SER A 2 -16.92 -19.52 7.53
CA SER A 2 -16.10 -18.32 7.67
C SER A 2 -14.80 -18.70 8.37
N VAL A 3 -13.68 -18.18 7.88
CA VAL A 3 -12.48 -18.04 8.69
C VAL A 3 -11.97 -16.63 8.46
N GLU A 4 -12.48 -15.72 9.28
CA GLU A 4 -11.72 -14.54 9.69
C GLU A 4 -10.43 -15.01 10.38
N GLY A 5 -9.35 -14.27 10.20
CA GLY A 5 -8.17 -14.38 11.05
C GLY A 5 -6.87 -14.69 10.32
N ALA A 6 -6.23 -13.65 9.80
CA ALA A 6 -4.77 -13.51 9.93
C ALA A 6 -4.41 -12.02 9.90
N GLU A 7 -5.02 -11.29 10.83
CA GLU A 7 -4.43 -10.08 11.41
C GLU A 7 -3.13 -10.50 12.13
N GLY A 8 -2.00 -9.89 11.79
CA GLY A 8 -0.88 -9.77 12.74
C GLY A 8 0.21 -10.85 12.83
N ALA A 9 0.26 -11.91 12.02
CA ALA A 9 1.49 -12.70 11.92
C ALA A 9 2.47 -11.99 10.98
N LYS A 10 3.63 -11.52 11.47
CA LYS A 10 4.72 -11.00 10.62
C LYS A 10 4.94 -12.01 9.49
N ARG A 11 4.54 -11.67 8.26
CA ARG A 11 4.73 -12.53 7.09
C ARG A 11 6.22 -12.57 6.82
N GLN A 12 6.88 -13.61 7.30
CA GLN A 12 8.30 -13.86 7.15
C GLN A 12 8.48 -14.97 6.11
N PRO A 13 8.57 -14.63 4.81
CA PRO A 13 8.84 -15.63 3.79
C PRO A 13 10.19 -16.30 4.07
N ARG A 14 10.25 -17.63 3.97
CA ARG A 14 11.47 -18.42 4.24
C ARG A 14 12.26 -18.75 2.98
N ASN A 15 11.65 -18.55 1.80
CA ASN A 15 12.23 -18.78 0.49
C ASN A 15 11.50 -17.92 -0.56
N LEU A 16 11.98 -17.94 -1.81
CA LEU A 16 11.41 -17.14 -2.90
C LEU A 16 9.98 -17.55 -3.27
N ASN A 17 9.64 -18.84 -3.21
CA ASN A 17 8.30 -19.33 -3.53
C ASN A 17 7.26 -18.81 -2.50
N ASP A 18 7.64 -18.79 -1.22
CA ASP A 18 6.82 -18.21 -0.16
C ASP A 18 6.63 -16.71 -0.35
N LEU A 19 7.70 -15.99 -0.71
CA LEU A 19 7.63 -14.56 -0.99
C LEU A 19 6.71 -14.27 -2.18
N GLU A 20 6.83 -15.01 -3.28
CA GLU A 20 5.99 -14.83 -4.46
C GLU A 20 4.52 -15.05 -4.15
N ARG A 21 4.19 -16.14 -3.43
CA ARG A 21 2.82 -16.44 -3.02
C ARG A 21 2.26 -15.32 -2.14
N ILE A 22 3.03 -14.87 -1.13
CA ILE A 22 2.60 -13.77 -0.24
C ILE A 22 2.38 -12.48 -1.03
N CYS A 23 3.26 -12.12 -1.97
CA CYS A 23 3.10 -10.92 -2.78
C CYS A 23 1.81 -10.94 -3.59
N LYS A 24 1.47 -12.08 -4.23
CA LYS A 24 0.23 -12.23 -4.99
C LYS A 24 -1.00 -12.14 -4.08
N GLU A 25 -1.00 -12.90 -2.97
CA GLU A 25 -2.09 -12.89 -2.00
C GLU A 25 -2.34 -11.49 -1.41
N GLU A 26 -1.29 -10.72 -1.15
CA GLU A 26 -1.43 -9.36 -0.62
C GLU A 26 -1.81 -8.34 -1.67
N TRP A 27 -1.31 -8.50 -2.90
CA TRP A 27 -1.71 -7.68 -4.02
C TRP A 27 -3.22 -7.81 -4.29
N ASP A 28 -3.74 -9.04 -4.31
CA ASP A 28 -5.15 -9.31 -4.55
C ASP A 28 -6.07 -8.79 -3.43
N LYS A 29 -5.55 -8.61 -2.20
CA LYS A 29 -6.30 -8.02 -1.08
C LYS A 29 -6.40 -6.51 -1.14
N ILE A 30 -5.61 -5.83 -1.98
CA ILE A 30 -5.66 -4.37 -2.08
C ILE A 30 -7.01 -3.97 -2.68
N PRO A 31 -7.85 -3.20 -1.97
CA PRO A 31 -9.14 -2.79 -2.51
C PRO A 31 -8.95 -1.86 -3.73
N PRO A 32 -9.77 -1.97 -4.78
CA PRO A 32 -9.67 -1.09 -5.96
C PRO A 32 -9.75 0.41 -5.61
N GLY A 33 -10.52 0.78 -4.58
CA GLY A 33 -10.63 2.15 -4.09
C GLY A 33 -9.33 2.72 -3.49
N LYS A 34 -8.36 1.87 -3.13
CA LYS A 34 -7.06 2.32 -2.60
C LYS A 34 -6.26 3.07 -3.66
N CYS A 35 -6.21 2.55 -4.89
CA CYS A 35 -5.55 3.19 -6.03
C CYS A 35 -6.24 4.52 -6.37
N ALA A 36 -7.57 4.54 -6.41
CA ALA A 36 -8.33 5.76 -6.66
C ALA A 36 -8.06 6.85 -5.60
N ASN A 37 -8.00 6.48 -4.32
CA ASN A 37 -7.69 7.42 -3.25
C ASN A 37 -6.25 7.98 -3.37
N LEU A 38 -5.28 7.16 -3.75
CA LEU A 38 -3.89 7.61 -3.97
C LEU A 38 -3.83 8.68 -5.08
N VAL A 39 -4.56 8.49 -6.18
CA VAL A 39 -4.65 9.48 -7.27
C VAL A 39 -5.41 10.72 -6.83
N ALA A 40 -6.52 10.56 -6.10
CA ALA A 40 -7.36 11.68 -5.64
C ALA A 40 -6.59 12.66 -4.73
N ILE A 41 -5.70 12.15 -3.87
CA ILE A 41 -4.89 13.00 -2.98
C ILE A 41 -3.67 13.62 -3.67
N TYR A 42 -3.33 13.23 -4.90
CA TYR A 42 -2.11 13.66 -5.59
C TYR A 42 -2.07 15.19 -5.78
N LYS A 43 -3.20 15.81 -6.15
CA LYS A 43 -3.34 17.26 -6.26
C LYS A 43 -2.92 17.97 -4.97
N LYS A 44 -3.32 17.43 -3.81
CA LYS A 44 -2.96 18.01 -2.51
C LYS A 44 -1.46 17.91 -2.24
N ARG A 45 -0.81 16.81 -2.64
CA ARG A 45 0.65 16.64 -2.53
C ARG A 45 1.39 17.69 -3.38
N LEU A 46 0.93 17.93 -4.61
CA LEU A 46 1.50 18.97 -5.47
C LEU A 46 1.33 20.37 -4.86
N THR A 47 0.16 20.68 -4.31
CA THR A 47 -0.06 21.94 -3.59
C THR A 47 0.91 22.08 -2.41
N SER A 48 1.20 20.99 -1.68
CA SER A 48 2.21 21.01 -0.62
C SER A 48 3.62 21.27 -1.14
N VAL A 49 4.02 20.69 -2.27
CA VAL A 49 5.34 20.96 -2.90
C VAL A 49 5.45 22.44 -3.30
N ILE A 50 4.41 23.02 -3.89
CA ILE A 50 4.38 24.43 -4.28
C ILE A 50 4.49 25.33 -3.04
N ALA A 51 3.69 25.06 -2.01
CA ALA A 51 3.74 25.81 -0.76
C ALA A 51 5.12 25.69 -0.08
N ASN A 52 5.76 24.53 -0.19
CA ASN A 52 7.10 24.27 0.30
C ASN A 52 8.20 24.69 -0.68
N LYS A 53 7.90 25.53 -1.68
CA LYS A 53 8.89 26.09 -2.62
C LYS A 53 9.77 25.02 -3.31
N GLY A 54 9.20 23.86 -3.58
CA GLY A 54 9.90 22.75 -4.24
C GLY A 54 10.72 21.86 -3.30
N PHE A 55 10.80 22.14 -2.00
CA PHE A 55 11.47 21.26 -1.03
C PHE A 55 10.64 20.00 -0.75
N ALA A 56 11.33 18.96 -0.27
CA ALA A 56 10.74 17.67 0.06
C ALA A 56 9.54 17.79 1.01
N THR A 57 8.49 16.99 0.75
CA THR A 57 7.32 16.91 1.63
C THR A 57 7.37 15.62 2.45
N LYS A 58 6.39 15.40 3.34
CA LYS A 58 6.28 14.15 4.13
C LYS A 58 5.98 12.89 3.30
N TYR A 59 5.67 13.06 2.02
CA TYR A 59 5.32 11.98 1.09
C TYR A 59 6.44 11.72 0.10
#